data_AF-A0A3D5CW59-F1
#
_entry.id   AF-A0A3D5CW59-F1
#
_cell.length_a   1.000
_cell.length_b   1.000
_cell.length_c   1.000
_cell.angle_alpha   90.00
_cell.angle_beta   90.00
_cell.angle_gamma   90.00
#
_symmetry.space_group_name_H-M   'P 1'
#
loop_
_entity.id
_entity.type
_entity.pdbx_description
1 polymer ?
#
loop_
_entity_poly.entity_id
_entity_poly.type
_entity_poly.pdbx_seq_one_letter_code
_entity_poly.pdbx_strand_id
1 'polypeptide(L)'
;MNDALVIAGKSYQSRLLVGTGKYKDFTQTRAAIDASGAEIVTVAIRRTNIGQNANEPSLLDYLPPSEFTYLPNTAGCYSADDA
;
A
#
# COMPACT_ATOMS: atom_id res chain seq x y z
N MET A 1 -1.93 -23.10 16.09
CA MET A 1 -2.20 -21.73 16.60
C MET A 1 -2.10 -20.79 15.42
N ASN A 2 -3.12 -19.94 15.21
CA ASN A 2 -3.09 -18.95 14.16
C ASN A 2 -2.47 -17.68 14.76
N ASP A 3 -1.20 -17.40 14.43
CA ASP A 3 -0.43 -16.30 15.02
C ASP A 3 -0.68 -15.01 14.23
N ALA A 4 -1.90 -14.49 14.32
CA ALA A 4 -2.33 -13.31 13.57
C ALA A 4 -1.62 -12.03 14.04
N LEU A 5 -1.33 -11.12 13.10
CA LEU A 5 -0.84 -9.77 13.40
C LEU A 5 -2.03 -8.87 13.76
N VAL A 6 -2.01 -8.24 14.94
CA VAL A 6 -3.06 -7.31 15.35
C VAL A 6 -2.49 -5.89 15.43
N ILE A 7 -3.01 -4.98 14.60
CA ILE A 7 -2.65 -3.56 14.58
C ILE A 7 -3.93 -2.75 14.76
N ALA A 8 -3.95 -1.85 15.75
CA ALA A 8 -5.10 -0.99 16.05
C ALA A 8 -6.44 -1.75 16.15
N GLY A 9 -6.44 -2.97 16.69
CA GLY A 9 -7.62 -3.82 16.84
C GLY A 9 -8.05 -4.58 15.58
N LYS A 10 -7.41 -4.37 14.43
CA LYS A 10 -7.63 -5.14 13.20
C LYS A 10 -6.64 -6.30 13.12
N SER A 11 -7.15 -7.48 12.80
CA SER A 11 -6.37 -8.73 12.67
C SER A 11 -6.01 -8.98 11.21
N TYR A 12 -4.78 -9.44 10.98
CA TYR A 12 -4.20 -9.79 9.68
C TYR A 12 -3.58 -11.18 9.77
N GLN A 13 -3.76 -12.00 8.73
CA GLN A 13 -3.13 -13.31 8.63
C GLN A 13 -1.65 -13.18 8.22
N SER A 14 -1.35 -12.23 7.32
CA SER A 14 -0.01 -11.96 6.86
C SER A 14 0.73 -10.99 7.78
N ARG A 15 2.00 -11.31 8.06
CA ARG A 15 2.95 -10.46 8.78
C ARG A 15 3.87 -9.68 7.84
N LEU A 16 3.68 -9.84 6.53
CA LEU A 16 4.46 -9.17 5.50
C LEU A 16 3.71 -7.93 5.01
N LEU A 17 4.28 -6.76 5.28
CA LEU A 17 3.84 -5.48 4.73
C LEU A 17 4.68 -5.18 3.49
N VAL A 18 4.05 -4.74 2.40
CA VAL A 18 4.73 -4.52 1.11
C VAL A 18 4.56 -3.08 0.65
N GLY A 19 5.64 -2.43 0.21
CA GLY A 19 5.58 -1.09 -0.38
C GLY A 19 5.38 -1.12 -1.89
N THR A 20 4.72 -0.11 -2.46
CA THR A 20 4.28 -0.12 -3.87
C THR A 20 5.14 0.70 -4.84
N GLY A 21 6.16 1.40 -4.36
CA GLY A 21 6.83 2.48 -5.11
C GLY A 21 7.97 2.10 -6.07
N LYS A 22 8.33 0.82 -6.25
CA LYS A 22 9.52 0.41 -7.05
C LYS A 22 9.24 -0.60 -8.16
N TYR A 23 7.97 -0.94 -8.41
CA TYR A 23 7.60 -1.83 -9.50
C TYR A 23 7.61 -1.08 -10.84
N LYS A 24 7.72 -1.84 -11.94
CA LYS A 24 7.74 -1.31 -13.30
C LYS A 24 6.42 -0.61 -13.66
N ASP A 25 5.31 -1.21 -13.27
CA ASP A 25 3.95 -0.74 -13.55
C ASP A 25 2.95 -1.33 -12.53
N PHE A 26 1.71 -0.85 -12.52
CA PHE A 26 0.70 -1.29 -11.55
C PHE A 26 0.22 -2.74 -11.77
N THR A 27 0.31 -3.26 -12.98
CA THR A 27 0.03 -4.68 -13.25
C THR A 27 1.05 -5.56 -12.53
N GLN A 28 2.35 -5.21 -12.60
CA GLN A 28 3.39 -5.89 -11.85
C GLN A 28 3.22 -5.72 -10.35
N THR A 29 2.88 -4.51 -9.88
CA THR A 29 2.59 -4.24 -8.47
C THR A 29 1.50 -5.18 -7.94
N ARG A 30 0.38 -5.29 -8.66
CA ARG A 30 -0.73 -6.19 -8.29
C ARG A 30 -0.27 -7.64 -8.20
N ALA A 31 0.36 -8.15 -9.25
CA ALA A 31 0.84 -9.52 -9.28
C ALA A 31 1.83 -9.84 -8.15
N ALA A 32 2.73 -8.91 -7.81
CA ALA A 32 3.68 -9.08 -6.72
C ALA A 32 3.01 -9.10 -5.35
N ILE A 33 2.00 -8.26 -5.13
CA ILE A 33 1.28 -8.18 -3.86
C ILE A 33 0.42 -9.42 -3.65
N ASP A 34 -0.32 -9.85 -4.67
CA ASP A 34 -1.09 -11.09 -4.62
C ASP A 34 -0.19 -12.29 -4.30
N ALA A 35 0.96 -12.40 -4.99
CA ALA A 35 1.92 -13.49 -4.75
C ALA A 35 2.53 -13.44 -3.34
N SER A 36 2.67 -12.25 -2.75
CA SER A 36 3.21 -12.08 -1.40
C SER A 36 2.21 -12.42 -0.29
N GLY A 37 0.91 -12.44 -0.60
CA GLY A 37 -0.16 -12.58 0.40
C GLY A 37 -0.25 -11.40 1.36
N ALA A 38 0.30 -10.24 1.03
CA ALA A 38 0.26 -9.05 1.88
C ALA A 38 -1.15 -8.45 1.92
N GLU A 39 -1.64 -8.18 3.13
CA GLU A 39 -2.94 -7.53 3.37
C GLU A 39 -2.80 -6.04 3.64
N ILE A 40 -1.57 -5.58 3.93
CA ILE A 40 -1.24 -4.19 4.20
C ILE A 40 -0.20 -3.73 3.18
N VAL A 41 -0.53 -2.66 2.45
CA VAL A 41 0.33 -2.07 1.42
C VAL A 41 0.73 -0.66 1.82
N THR A 42 2.02 -0.33 1.71
CA THR A 42 2.51 1.02 2.04
C THR A 42 2.59 1.89 0.79
N VAL A 43 2.14 3.14 0.91
CA VAL A 43 2.10 4.08 -0.21
C VAL A 43 2.71 5.43 0.16
N ALA A 44 3.56 5.96 -0.72
CA ALA A 44 4.11 7.31 -0.60
C ALA A 44 3.15 8.30 -1.26
N ILE A 45 2.33 9.00 -0.47
CA ILE A 45 1.23 9.86 -0.97
C ILE A 45 1.73 10.91 -1.98
N ARG A 46 2.94 11.45 -1.77
CA ARG A 46 3.51 12.49 -2.65
C ARG A 46 4.02 11.97 -4.00
N ARG A 47 4.18 10.66 -4.18
CA ARG A 47 4.86 10.05 -5.35
C ARG A 47 3.97 9.11 -6.16
N THR A 48 2.85 8.65 -5.60
CA THR A 48 1.97 7.67 -6.24
C THR A 48 0.59 8.27 -6.42
N ASN A 49 0.04 8.16 -7.63
CA ASN A 49 -1.36 8.51 -7.86
C ASN A 49 -2.27 7.50 -7.16
N ILE A 50 -3.06 7.99 -6.21
CA ILE A 50 -4.10 7.28 -5.47
C ILE A 50 -5.47 7.95 -5.71
N GLY A 51 -5.64 8.61 -6.85
CA GLY A 51 -6.89 9.28 -7.23
C GLY A 51 -6.84 10.81 -7.15
N GLN A 52 -5.70 11.40 -6.76
CA GLN A 52 -5.53 12.85 -6.82
C GLN A 52 -5.48 13.40 -8.26
N ASN A 53 -5.04 12.57 -9.23
CA ASN A 53 -4.98 12.93 -10.65
C ASN A 53 -5.93 12.05 -11.45
N ALA A 54 -7.11 12.57 -11.81
CA ALA A 54 -8.17 11.80 -12.47
C ALA A 54 -7.82 11.30 -13.88
N ASN A 55 -6.86 11.94 -14.56
CA ASN A 55 -6.47 11.60 -15.94
C ASN A 55 -5.26 10.65 -16.01
N GLU A 56 -4.78 10.16 -14.86
CA GLU A 56 -3.64 9.27 -14.75
C GLU A 56 -4.07 7.94 -14.10
N PRO A 57 -3.43 6.80 -14.41
CA PRO A 57 -3.70 5.55 -13.73
C PRO A 57 -3.57 5.71 -12.21
N SER A 58 -4.50 5.14 -11.45
CA SER A 58 -4.47 5.16 -9.98
C SER A 58 -4.07 3.80 -9.44
N LEU A 59 -3.26 3.78 -8.37
CA LEU A 59 -2.96 2.55 -7.64
C LEU A 59 -4.24 1.89 -7.09
N LEU A 60 -5.26 2.71 -6.77
CA LEU A 60 -6.54 2.22 -6.24
C LEU A 60 -7.29 1.32 -7.23
N ASP A 61 -7.07 1.51 -8.54
CA ASP A 61 -7.72 0.70 -9.58
C ASP A 61 -7.16 -0.73 -9.61
N TYR A 62 -5.92 -0.91 -9.15
CA TYR A 62 -5.21 -2.18 -9.15
C TYR A 62 -5.23 -2.86 -7.77
N LEU A 63 -5.20 -2.06 -6.70
CA LEU A 63 -5.23 -2.52 -5.32
C LEU A 63 -6.42 -1.86 -4.59
N PRO A 64 -7.66 -2.33 -4.77
CA PRO A 64 -8.80 -1.63 -4.21
C PRO A 64 -8.77 -1.67 -2.66
N PRO A 65 -9.15 -0.57 -1.96
CA PRO A 65 -9.20 -0.54 -0.50
C PRO A 65 -10.17 -1.56 0.13
N SER A 66 -11.06 -2.16 -0.66
CA SER A 66 -11.92 -3.27 -0.26
C SER A 66 -11.14 -4.58 -0.03
N GLU A 67 -9.97 -4.72 -0.65
CA GLU A 67 -9.10 -5.91 -0.56
C GLU A 67 -7.88 -5.67 0.34
N PHE A 68 -7.34 -4.45 0.35
CA PHE A 68 -6.09 -4.12 1.04
C PHE A 68 -6.26 -3.00 2.06
N THR A 69 -5.50 -3.09 3.17
CA THR A 69 -5.30 -1.95 4.05
C THR A 69 -4.18 -1.07 3.52
N TYR A 70 -4.48 0.19 3.28
CA TYR A 70 -3.49 1.19 2.91
C TYR A 70 -2.81 1.78 4.14
N LEU A 71 -1.48 1.71 4.17
CA LEU A 71 -0.65 2.35 5.19
C LEU A 71 0.14 3.50 4.52
N PRO A 72 -0.39 4.73 4.56
CA PRO A 72 0.34 5.88 4.02
C PRO A 72 1.63 6.11 4.81
N ASN A 73 2.68 6.54 4.12
CA ASN A 73 3.94 6.94 4.73
C ASN A 73 4.43 8.29 4.23
N THR A 74 5.35 8.88 4.98
CA THR A 74 5.88 10.24 4.79
C THR A 74 7.14 10.27 3.91
N ALA A 75 7.33 9.30 3.00
CA ALA A 75 8.47 9.31 2.09
C ALA A 75 8.52 10.60 1.24
N GLY A 76 9.67 11.28 1.28
CA GLY A 76 9.86 12.57 0.63
C GLY A 76 9.60 13.78 1.53
N CYS A 77 9.35 13.57 2.83
CA CYS A 77 9.30 14.62 3.84
C CYS A 77 10.68 14.76 4.51
N TYR A 78 11.06 15.99 4.86
CA TYR A 78 12.38 16.33 5.40
C TYR A 78 12.34 17.01 6.78
N SER A 79 11.13 17.27 7.29
CA SER A 79 10.86 17.90 8.57
C SER A 79 9.65 17.25 9.24
N ALA A 80 9.32 17.69 10.45
CA ALA A 80 8.07 17.28 11.09
C ALA A 80 6.85 17.99 10.47
N ASP A 81 7.02 19.21 9.94
CA ASP A 81 5.91 20.01 9.41
C ASP A 81 5.39 19.50 8.07
N ASP A 82 6.24 18.83 7.27
CA ASP A 82 5.85 18.27 5.97
C ASP A 82 5.52 16.77 6.01
N ALA A 83 5.75 16.10 7.15
CA ALA A 83 5.44 14.70 7.41
C ALA A 83 3.96 14.48 7.76
#